data_AF-A0A9E4F8M3-F1
#
_entry.id   AF-A0A9E4F8M3-F1
#
_cell.length_a   1.000
_cell.length_b   1.000
_cell.length_c   1.000
_cell.angle_alpha   90.00
_cell.angle_beta   90.00
_cell.angle_gamma   90.00
#
_symmetry.space_group_name_H-M   'P 1'
#
loop_
_entity.id
_entity.type
_entity.pdbx_description
1 polymer ?
#
loop_
_entity_poly.entity_id
_entity_poly.type
_entity_poly.pdbx_seq_one_letter_code
_entity_poly.pdbx_strand_id
1 'polypeptide(L)'
;MSELRLTEEAKDYLEAAERTRGYTLDFHRVMAAADFEWLQKYNQFIEATYTGQRTLDRKTKELLQVAVEAALRADVSQIQEHVRLALENGATPTEVLEALEAVIAPMGALAFRRGLQAWAAEVGIDSDKLEVGE
;
A
#
# COMPACT_ATOMS: atom_id res chain seq x y z
N MET A 1 0.49 33.29 14.92
CA MET A 1 0.63 32.34 13.79
C MET A 1 -0.32 32.78 12.70
N SER A 2 0.18 33.09 11.50
CA SER A 2 -0.65 33.40 10.35
C SER A 2 -1.60 32.23 10.06
N GLU A 3 -2.89 32.49 9.85
CA GLU A 3 -3.78 31.49 9.27
C GLU A 3 -3.23 31.10 7.89
N LEU A 4 -2.82 29.84 7.72
CA LEU A 4 -2.50 29.30 6.41
C LEU A 4 -3.82 29.16 5.64
N ARG A 5 -4.00 30.00 4.62
CA ARG A 5 -5.15 29.95 3.71
C ARG A 5 -4.70 29.40 2.37
N LEU A 6 -5.53 28.52 1.81
CA LEU A 6 -5.32 28.02 0.45
C LEU A 6 -5.46 29.17 -0.55
N THR A 7 -4.53 29.24 -1.51
CA THR A 7 -4.69 30.07 -2.71
C THR A 7 -5.85 29.53 -3.55
N GLU A 8 -6.43 30.36 -4.42
CA GLU A 8 -7.49 29.89 -5.34
C GLU A 8 -6.96 28.78 -6.26
N GLU A 9 -5.73 28.92 -6.77
CA GLU A 9 -5.08 27.88 -7.58
C GLU A 9 -4.99 26.54 -6.85
N ALA A 10 -4.64 26.55 -5.56
CA ALA A 10 -4.55 25.33 -4.77
C ALA A 10 -5.93 24.68 -4.52
N LYS A 11 -6.99 25.48 -4.38
CA LYS A 11 -8.37 24.98 -4.27
C LYS A 11 -8.81 24.34 -5.58
N ASP A 12 -8.65 25.03 -6.70
CA ASP A 12 -9.01 24.54 -8.03
C ASP A 12 -8.28 23.23 -8.34
N TYR A 13 -7.00 23.14 -7.98
CA TYR A 13 -6.21 21.93 -8.16
C TYR A 13 -6.71 20.75 -7.33
N LEU A 14 -7.09 20.98 -6.06
CA LEU A 14 -7.66 19.94 -5.20
C LEU A 14 -9.02 19.45 -5.70
N GLU A 15 -9.88 20.36 -6.17
CA GLU A 15 -11.17 20.01 -6.76
C GLU A 15 -11.01 19.20 -8.05
N ALA A 16 -10.07 19.59 -8.91
CA ALA A 16 -9.75 18.83 -10.12
C ALA A 16 -9.23 17.43 -9.79
N ALA A 17 -8.34 17.31 -8.81
CA ALA A 17 -7.81 16.02 -8.35
C ALA A 17 -8.91 15.14 -7.75
N GLU A 18 -9.85 15.70 -6.99
CA GLU A 18 -10.99 14.96 -6.44
C GLU A 18 -11.88 14.35 -7.54
N ARG A 19 -12.16 15.10 -8.61
CA ARG A 19 -12.95 14.61 -9.75
C ARG A 19 -12.30 13.45 -10.48
N THR A 20 -10.96 13.39 -10.52
CA THR A 20 -10.24 12.32 -11.22
C THR A 20 -9.99 11.10 -10.33
N ARG A 21 -9.61 11.29 -9.07
CA ARG A 21 -9.24 10.20 -8.15
C ARG A 21 -10.37 9.74 -7.22
N GLY A 22 -11.45 10.52 -7.09
CA GLY A 22 -12.63 10.21 -6.29
C GLY A 22 -12.57 10.64 -4.82
N TYR A 23 -11.47 11.23 -4.35
CA TYR A 23 -11.32 11.65 -2.95
C TYR A 23 -10.34 12.82 -2.78
N THR A 24 -10.48 13.58 -1.71
CA THR A 24 -9.45 14.50 -1.20
C THR A 24 -9.35 14.40 0.32
N LEU A 25 -8.29 13.75 0.80
CA LEU A 25 -8.01 13.59 2.22
C LEU A 25 -7.40 14.86 2.83
N ASP A 26 -7.55 15.03 4.14
CA ASP A 26 -7.11 16.22 4.90
C ASP A 26 -5.63 16.56 4.68
N PHE A 27 -4.75 15.57 4.59
CA PHE A 27 -3.34 15.81 4.37
C PHE A 27 -3.05 16.49 3.02
N HIS A 28 -3.90 16.30 1.98
CA HIS A 28 -3.75 17.04 0.73
C HIS A 28 -4.03 18.53 0.93
N ARG A 29 -5.02 18.88 1.76
CA ARG A 29 -5.32 20.29 2.10
C ARG A 29 -4.18 20.90 2.91
N VAL A 30 -3.58 20.13 3.81
CA VAL A 30 -2.40 20.55 4.57
C VAL A 30 -1.21 20.79 3.64
N MET A 31 -0.91 19.84 2.72
CA MET A 31 0.16 20.03 1.73
C MET A 31 -0.12 21.22 0.83
N ALA A 32 -1.34 21.37 0.31
CA ALA A 32 -1.74 22.52 -0.50
C ALA A 32 -1.49 23.87 0.18
N ALA A 33 -1.75 23.95 1.49
CA ALA A 33 -1.58 25.18 2.26
C ALA A 33 -0.11 25.44 2.63
N ALA A 34 0.66 24.38 2.92
CA ALA A 34 2.04 24.48 3.38
C ALA A 34 3.05 24.59 2.22
N ASP A 35 2.85 23.82 1.15
CA ASP A 35 3.75 23.71 0.00
C ASP A 35 2.97 23.16 -1.22
N PHE A 36 2.46 24.09 -2.04
CA PHE A 36 1.63 23.73 -3.19
C PHE A 36 2.41 23.00 -4.30
N GLU A 37 3.68 23.35 -4.52
CA GLU A 37 4.53 22.66 -5.50
C GLU A 37 4.73 21.20 -5.08
N TRP A 38 4.98 20.96 -3.79
CA TRP A 38 5.09 19.61 -3.25
C TRP A 38 3.81 18.80 -3.49
N LEU A 39 2.62 19.35 -3.22
CA LEU A 39 1.36 18.66 -3.50
C LEU A 39 1.24 18.25 -4.98
N GLN A 40 1.61 19.14 -5.91
CA GLN A 40 1.55 18.83 -7.34
C GLN A 40 2.46 17.65 -7.70
N LYS A 41 3.68 17.62 -7.16
CA LYS A 41 4.63 16.50 -7.36
C LYS A 41 4.14 15.21 -6.71
N TYR A 42 3.58 15.30 -5.51
CA TYR A 42 3.00 14.15 -4.82
C TYR A 42 1.85 13.55 -5.64
N ASN A 43 0.93 14.36 -6.14
CA ASN A 43 -0.18 13.87 -6.96
C ASN A 43 0.30 13.21 -8.26
N GLN A 44 1.30 13.78 -8.93
CA GLN A 44 1.93 13.15 -10.11
C GLN A 44 2.57 11.80 -9.77
N PHE A 45 3.22 11.68 -8.60
CA PHE A 45 3.77 10.43 -8.12
C PHE A 45 2.67 9.37 -7.88
N ILE A 46 1.58 9.74 -7.20
CA ILE A 46 0.45 8.83 -6.95
C ILE A 46 -0.21 8.40 -8.26
N GLU A 47 -0.39 9.31 -9.23
CA GLU A 47 -0.92 8.97 -10.54
C GLU A 47 -0.01 7.98 -11.28
N ALA A 48 1.29 8.23 -11.32
CA ALA A 48 2.23 7.40 -12.06
C ALA A 48 2.40 5.98 -11.48
N THR A 49 2.16 5.81 -10.17
CA THR A 49 2.42 4.58 -9.42
C THR A 49 1.16 3.80 -9.07
N TYR A 50 0.02 4.46 -8.85
CA TYR A 50 -1.18 3.85 -8.30
C TYR A 50 -2.44 4.17 -9.10
N THR A 51 -2.92 5.42 -9.11
CA THR A 51 -4.26 5.73 -9.66
C THR A 51 -4.32 5.73 -11.19
N GLY A 52 -3.23 6.08 -11.88
CA GLY A 52 -3.19 6.15 -13.34
C GLY A 52 -3.11 4.76 -14.00
N GLN A 53 -3.94 4.51 -15.01
CA GLN A 53 -3.94 3.25 -15.74
C GLN A 53 -2.63 3.05 -16.53
N ARG A 54 -2.00 1.87 -16.37
CA ARG A 54 -0.77 1.47 -17.09
C ARG A 54 -0.89 0.00 -17.50
N THR A 55 0.18 -0.79 -17.35
CA THR A 55 0.17 -2.22 -17.66
C THR A 55 -0.69 -3.02 -16.67
N LEU A 56 -0.57 -2.73 -15.37
CA LEU A 56 -1.44 -3.32 -14.36
C LEU A 56 -2.76 -2.55 -14.30
N ASP A 57 -3.87 -3.29 -14.36
CA ASP A 57 -5.20 -2.75 -14.17
C ASP A 57 -5.47 -2.35 -12.71
N ARG A 58 -6.57 -1.63 -12.50
CA ARG A 58 -6.93 -1.15 -11.17
C ARG A 58 -7.19 -2.32 -10.22
N LYS A 59 -7.92 -3.35 -10.68
CA LYS A 59 -8.15 -4.60 -9.93
C LYS A 59 -6.87 -5.19 -9.35
N THR A 60 -5.87 -5.42 -10.19
CA THR A 60 -4.60 -6.03 -9.77
C THR A 60 -3.88 -5.16 -8.76
N LYS A 61 -3.87 -3.84 -8.96
CA LYS A 61 -3.26 -2.91 -8.01
C LYS A 61 -3.94 -2.96 -6.65
N GLU A 62 -5.27 -3.00 -6.60
CA GLU A 62 -5.99 -3.09 -5.32
C GLU A 62 -5.75 -4.42 -4.61
N LEU A 63 -5.66 -5.54 -5.34
CA LEU A 63 -5.28 -6.84 -4.75
C LEU A 63 -3.86 -6.80 -4.14
N LEU A 64 -2.91 -6.12 -4.79
CA LEU A 64 -1.58 -5.90 -4.24
C LEU A 64 -1.62 -5.03 -2.98
N GLN A 65 -2.45 -3.98 -2.95
CA GLN A 65 -2.62 -3.14 -1.76
C GLN A 65 -3.18 -3.95 -0.59
N VAL A 66 -4.24 -4.75 -0.80
CA VAL A 66 -4.80 -5.63 0.24
C VAL A 66 -3.72 -6.56 0.82
N ALA A 67 -2.93 -7.20 -0.04
CA ALA A 67 -1.86 -8.11 0.39
C ALA A 67 -0.77 -7.38 1.20
N VAL A 68 -0.28 -6.24 0.72
CA VAL A 68 0.80 -5.50 1.39
C VAL A 68 0.31 -4.90 2.71
N GLU A 69 -0.87 -4.32 2.75
CA GLU A 69 -1.41 -3.71 3.97
C GLU A 69 -1.71 -4.75 5.06
N ALA A 70 -2.24 -5.92 4.68
CA ALA A 70 -2.38 -7.05 5.60
C ALA A 70 -1.01 -7.49 6.16
N ALA A 71 0.02 -7.56 5.32
CA ALA A 71 1.37 -7.93 5.74
C ALA A 71 1.99 -6.91 6.71
N LEU A 72 1.72 -5.62 6.47
CA LEU A 72 2.19 -4.50 7.29
C LEU A 72 1.32 -4.25 8.53
N ARG A 73 0.23 -5.01 8.70
CA ARG A 73 -0.72 -4.88 9.82
C ARG A 73 -1.37 -3.50 9.87
N ALA A 74 -1.77 -2.98 8.71
CA ALA A 74 -2.57 -1.77 8.64
C ALA A 74 -3.90 -1.94 9.39
N ASP A 75 -4.55 -0.81 9.70
CA ASP A 75 -5.86 -0.83 10.33
C ASP A 75 -6.90 -1.53 9.44
N VAL A 76 -7.82 -2.26 10.07
CA VAL A 76 -8.86 -3.02 9.36
C VAL A 76 -9.67 -2.13 8.41
N SER A 77 -9.97 -0.89 8.83
CA SER A 77 -10.71 0.07 8.00
C SER A 77 -9.96 0.48 6.73
N GLN A 78 -8.62 0.57 6.78
CA GLN A 78 -7.81 0.89 5.62
C GLN A 78 -7.79 -0.28 4.63
N ILE A 79 -7.59 -1.51 5.14
CA ILE A 79 -7.64 -2.72 4.31
C ILE A 79 -9.03 -2.87 3.67
N GLN A 80 -10.10 -2.58 4.42
CA GLN A 80 -11.47 -2.62 3.92
C GLN A 80 -11.71 -1.68 2.74
N GLU A 81 -11.04 -0.52 2.69
CA GLU A 81 -11.13 0.41 1.57
C GLU A 81 -10.56 -0.22 0.29
N HIS A 82 -9.37 -0.81 0.38
CA HIS A 82 -8.74 -1.49 -0.76
C HIS A 82 -9.52 -2.74 -1.21
N VAL A 83 -10.13 -3.48 -0.28
CA VAL A 83 -11.06 -4.57 -0.63
C VAL A 83 -12.26 -4.02 -1.42
N ARG A 84 -12.88 -2.93 -0.97
CA ARG A 84 -14.02 -2.31 -1.68
C ARG A 84 -13.62 -1.86 -3.07
N LEU A 85 -12.50 -1.16 -3.20
CA LEU A 85 -11.98 -0.69 -4.49
C LEU A 85 -11.65 -1.86 -5.44
N ALA A 86 -11.10 -2.96 -4.93
CA ALA A 86 -10.85 -4.15 -5.74
C ALA A 86 -12.16 -4.70 -6.34
N LEU A 87 -13.21 -4.81 -5.51
CA LEU A 87 -14.52 -5.30 -5.92
C LEU A 87 -15.19 -4.36 -6.93
N GLU A 88 -15.14 -3.05 -6.70
CA GLU A 88 -15.65 -2.03 -7.63
C GLU A 88 -14.95 -2.08 -8.99
N ASN A 89 -13.70 -2.56 -9.04
CA ASN A 89 -12.91 -2.73 -10.26
C ASN A 89 -12.95 -4.16 -10.81
N GLY A 90 -13.91 -4.99 -10.39
CA GLY A 90 -14.19 -6.29 -10.98
C GLY A 90 -13.44 -7.46 -10.35
N ALA A 91 -12.85 -7.30 -9.17
CA ALA A 91 -12.48 -8.45 -8.34
C ALA A 91 -13.74 -9.15 -7.81
N THR A 92 -13.65 -10.46 -7.65
CA THR A 92 -14.63 -11.24 -6.89
C THR A 92 -14.19 -11.33 -5.42
N PRO A 93 -15.11 -11.59 -4.48
CA PRO A 93 -14.74 -11.87 -3.09
C PRO A 93 -13.73 -13.02 -2.96
N THR A 94 -13.84 -14.04 -3.82
CA THR A 94 -12.90 -15.17 -3.85
C THR A 94 -11.50 -14.75 -4.28
N GLU A 95 -11.35 -13.91 -5.31
CA GLU A 95 -10.02 -13.44 -5.73
C GLU A 95 -9.32 -12.62 -4.64
N VAL A 96 -10.06 -11.84 -3.86
CA VAL A 96 -9.51 -11.11 -2.71
C VAL A 96 -9.03 -12.10 -1.63
N LEU A 97 -9.82 -13.13 -1.35
CA LEU A 97 -9.45 -14.17 -0.38
C LEU A 97 -8.21 -14.96 -0.85
N GLU A 98 -8.20 -15.43 -2.09
CA GLU A 98 -7.08 -16.17 -2.67
C GLU A 98 -5.80 -15.33 -2.72
N ALA A 99 -5.90 -14.00 -2.94
CA ALA A 99 -4.75 -13.11 -2.88
C ALA A 99 -4.10 -13.11 -1.49
N LEU A 100 -4.89 -13.13 -0.41
CA LEU A 100 -4.40 -13.23 0.97
C LEU A 100 -3.82 -14.62 1.27
N GLU A 101 -4.49 -15.68 0.83
CA GLU A 101 -4.03 -17.06 0.98
C GLU A 101 -2.68 -17.28 0.29
N ALA A 102 -2.50 -16.75 -0.93
CA ALA A 102 -1.29 -16.90 -1.73
C ALA A 102 -0.04 -16.30 -1.05
N VAL A 103 -0.22 -15.33 -0.14
CA VAL A 103 0.88 -14.60 0.50
C VAL A 103 1.03 -14.89 2.00
N ILE A 104 0.24 -15.80 2.58
CA ILE A 104 0.31 -16.13 4.01
C ILE A 104 1.71 -16.58 4.44
N ALA A 105 2.38 -17.37 3.60
CA ALA A 105 3.74 -17.84 3.85
C ALA A 105 4.75 -16.68 3.90
N PRO A 106 4.90 -15.82 2.86
CA PRO A 106 5.83 -14.70 2.95
C PRO A 106 5.48 -13.66 4.04
N MET A 107 4.21 -13.51 4.44
CA MET A 107 3.81 -12.63 5.54
C MET A 107 4.38 -13.04 6.91
N GLY A 108 4.47 -14.34 7.20
CA GLY A 108 4.88 -14.84 8.53
C GLY A 108 6.15 -15.69 8.55
N ALA A 109 6.33 -16.56 7.54
CA ALA A 109 7.43 -17.51 7.52
C ALA A 109 8.80 -16.82 7.39
N LEU A 110 8.86 -15.61 6.83
CA LEU A 110 10.10 -14.83 6.79
C LEU A 110 10.54 -14.37 8.18
N ALA A 111 9.60 -13.94 9.02
CA ALA A 111 9.88 -13.58 10.41
C ALA A 111 10.31 -14.81 11.22
N PHE A 112 9.60 -15.93 11.05
CA PHE A 112 9.97 -17.20 11.66
C PHE A 112 11.38 -17.64 11.23
N ARG A 113 11.69 -17.60 9.93
CA ARG A 113 13.01 -17.98 9.39
C ARG A 113 14.12 -17.15 10.02
N ARG A 114 13.93 -15.84 10.17
CA ARG A 114 14.90 -14.97 10.85
C ARG A 114 15.09 -15.36 12.33
N GLY A 115 14.01 -15.66 13.04
CA GLY A 115 14.08 -16.14 14.42
C GLY A 115 14.82 -17.48 14.53
N LEU A 116 14.53 -18.42 13.63
CA LEU A 116 15.20 -19.71 13.57
C LEU A 116 16.70 -19.56 13.27
N GLN A 117 17.08 -18.69 12.34
CA GLN A 117 18.47 -18.36 12.04
C GLN A 117 19.20 -17.79 13.27
N ALA A 118 18.57 -16.86 13.98
CA ALA A 118 19.15 -16.27 15.19
C ALA A 118 19.32 -17.32 16.31
N TRP A 119 18.31 -18.17 16.53
CA TRP A 119 18.40 -19.27 17.49
C TRP A 119 19.48 -20.28 17.13
N ALA A 120 19.52 -20.72 15.87
CA ALA A 120 20.50 -21.69 15.38
C ALA A 120 21.94 -21.20 15.61
N ALA A 121 22.20 -19.91 15.37
CA ALA A 121 23.49 -19.29 15.64
C ALA A 121 23.88 -19.35 17.13
N GLU A 122 22.92 -19.10 18.03
CA GLU A 122 23.17 -19.11 19.49
C GLU A 122 23.41 -20.53 20.03
N VAL A 123 22.70 -21.53 19.49
CA VAL A 123 22.84 -22.93 19.95
C VAL A 123 23.90 -23.74 19.19
N GLY A 124 24.61 -23.11 18.25
CA GLY A 124 25.69 -23.74 17.48
C GLY A 124 25.24 -24.70 16.38
N ILE A 125 24.02 -24.53 15.84
CA ILE A 125 23.56 -25.26 14.65
C ILE A 125 24.01 -24.49 13.41
N ASP A 126 24.99 -25.05 12.71
CA ASP A 126 25.53 -24.49 11.47
C ASP A 126 24.81 -25.11 10.26
N SER A 127 23.92 -24.34 9.62
CA SER A 127 23.13 -24.81 8.48
C SER A 127 23.98 -25.23 7.29
N ASP A 128 25.19 -24.67 7.13
CA ASP A 128 26.08 -24.98 6.01
C ASP A 128 26.79 -26.34 6.20
N LYS A 129 26.70 -26.91 7.42
CA LYS A 129 27.26 -28.22 7.78
C LYS A 129 26.21 -29.32 7.93
N LEU A 130 24.94 -29.01 7.70
CA LEU A 130 23.88 -30.02 7.72
C LEU A 130 23.88 -30.74 6.37
N GLU A 131 24.36 -31.98 6.35
CA GLU A 131 24.23 -32.84 5.17
C GLU A 131 22.75 -33.19 4.96
N VAL A 132 22.23 -32.91 3.77
CA VAL A 132 20.93 -33.42 3.34
C VAL A 132 21.18 -34.82 2.82
N GLY A 133 20.80 -35.83 3.60
CA GLY A 133 20.89 -37.23 3.17
C GLY A 133 20.17 -37.45 1.84
N GLU A 134 20.76 -38.30 0.98
CA GLU A 134 20.24 -38.66 -0.35
C GLU A 134 18.79 -39.16 -0.34
#